data_AF-A0A0G1K105-F1
#
_entry.id   AF-A0A0G1K105-F1
#
_cell.length_a   1.000
_cell.length_b   1.000
_cell.length_c   1.000
_cell.angle_alpha   90.00
_cell.angle_beta   90.00
_cell.angle_gamma   90.00
#
_symmetry.space_group_name_H-M   'P 1'
#
loop_
_entity.id
_entity.type
_entity.pdbx_description
1 polymer ?
#
loop_
_entity_poly.entity_id
_entity_poly.type
_entity_poly.pdbx_seq_one_letter_code
_entity_poly.pdbx_strand_id
1 'polypeptide(L)'
;NPEGELSIVDYKATSKDGEVSLDSEWQIGYKRQMEMYQWLFRKNDFKVSDVGYFVYANGDADKEAFDGKLEFDVKIIPYKGDDNWIQGAIKKIHSCLASAELPKPSSECDYCAYRQAAIEAEMRSSD
;
A
#
# COMPACT_ATOMS: atom_id res chain seq x y z
N ASN A 1 -20.37 0.94 12.87
CA ASN A 1 -20.71 -0.25 13.69
C ASN A 1 -21.87 0.14 14.64
N PRO A 2 -22.46 -0.80 15.40
CA PRO A 2 -23.52 -0.47 16.38
C PRO A 2 -23.13 0.63 17.39
N GLU A 3 -21.83 0.85 17.61
CA GLU A 3 -21.26 1.89 18.48
C GLU A 3 -21.11 3.27 17.82
N GLY A 4 -21.60 3.43 16.58
CA GLY A 4 -21.57 4.69 15.83
C GLY A 4 -20.23 5.06 15.20
N GLU A 5 -19.31 4.10 15.09
CA GLU A 5 -17.99 4.30 14.49
C GLU A 5 -17.99 3.93 13.00
N LEU A 6 -17.21 4.65 12.20
CA LEU A 6 -16.95 4.33 10.82
C LEU A 6 -15.87 3.24 10.73
N SER A 7 -16.12 2.21 9.93
CA SER A 7 -15.09 1.24 9.53
C SER A 7 -14.61 1.60 8.12
N ILE A 8 -13.31 1.75 7.96
CA ILE A 8 -12.72 1.90 6.62
C ILE A 8 -12.71 0.53 5.94
N VAL A 9 -13.15 0.51 4.68
CA VAL A 9 -13.19 -0.70 3.86
C VAL A 9 -12.44 -0.44 2.55
N ASP A 10 -11.45 -1.28 2.25
CA ASP A 10 -10.63 -1.21 1.03
C ASP A 10 -10.91 -2.42 0.15
N TYR A 11 -11.40 -2.16 -1.07
CA TYR A 11 -11.73 -3.20 -2.04
C TYR A 11 -10.51 -3.47 -2.93
N LYS A 12 -10.06 -4.72 -2.95
CA LYS A 12 -8.90 -5.17 -3.72
C LYS A 12 -9.32 -6.33 -4.63
N ALA A 13 -8.74 -6.38 -5.83
CA ALA A 13 -8.87 -7.51 -6.73
C ALA A 13 -7.50 -7.99 -7.19
N THR A 14 -7.33 -9.30 -7.34
CA THR A 14 -6.12 -9.93 -7.89
C THR A 14 -6.50 -11.23 -8.60
N SER A 15 -5.56 -11.88 -9.27
CA SER A 15 -5.70 -13.25 -9.78
C SER A 15 -4.43 -14.01 -9.42
N LYS A 16 -4.43 -14.75 -8.30
CA LYS A 16 -3.29 -15.54 -7.84
C LYS A 16 -3.71 -16.94 -7.43
N ASP A 17 -2.81 -17.89 -7.60
CA ASP A 17 -3.00 -19.26 -7.14
C ASP A 17 -3.01 -19.28 -5.60
N GLY A 18 -4.05 -19.87 -5.02
CA GLY A 18 -4.21 -20.03 -3.58
C GLY A 18 -4.90 -18.87 -2.84
N GLU A 19 -4.89 -18.95 -1.51
CA GLU A 19 -5.68 -18.06 -0.65
C GLU A 19 -5.08 -16.65 -0.52
N VAL A 20 -5.96 -15.65 -0.49
CA VAL A 20 -5.54 -14.28 -0.15
C VAL A 20 -5.49 -14.10 1.36
N SER A 21 -4.30 -13.89 1.91
CA SER A 21 -4.09 -13.45 3.31
C SER A 21 -3.40 -12.09 3.36
N LEU A 22 -3.24 -11.51 4.56
CA LEU A 22 -2.49 -10.26 4.82
C LEU A 22 -1.02 -10.45 5.25
N ASP A 23 -0.50 -11.67 5.11
CA ASP A 23 0.73 -12.10 5.81
C ASP A 23 2.01 -11.98 4.97
N SER A 24 1.91 -11.68 3.67
CA SER A 24 3.09 -11.56 2.82
C SER A 24 3.80 -10.21 3.02
N GLU A 25 5.11 -10.15 2.82
CA GLU A 25 5.95 -8.97 3.09
C GLU A 25 5.53 -7.71 2.29
N TRP A 26 5.08 -7.88 1.04
CA TRP A 26 4.57 -6.79 0.19
C TRP A 26 3.27 -6.15 0.71
N GLN A 27 2.62 -6.73 1.72
CA GLN A 27 1.33 -6.26 2.23
C GLN A 27 1.44 -5.17 3.28
N ILE A 28 2.65 -4.81 3.71
CA ILE A 28 2.86 -3.64 4.56
C ILE A 28 2.35 -2.36 3.89
N GLY A 29 2.42 -2.28 2.55
CA GLY A 29 1.85 -1.15 1.79
C GLY A 29 0.35 -1.01 1.98
N TYR A 30 -0.40 -2.11 1.95
CA TYR A 30 -1.86 -2.10 2.15
C TYR A 30 -2.23 -1.77 3.59
N LYS A 31 -1.49 -2.30 4.56
CA LYS A 31 -1.65 -1.94 5.99
C LYS A 31 -1.49 -0.43 6.20
N ARG A 32 -0.42 0.14 5.66
CA ARG A 32 -0.18 1.60 5.70
C ARG A 32 -1.26 2.41 4.98
N GLN A 33 -1.81 1.88 3.87
CA GLN A 33 -2.88 2.53 3.13
C GLN A 33 -4.16 2.61 3.98
N MET A 34 -4.53 1.50 4.64
CA MET A 34 -5.64 1.46 5.59
C MET A 34 -5.44 2.44 6.77
N GLU A 35 -4.25 2.44 7.36
CA GLU A 35 -3.91 3.35 8.47
C GLU A 35 -3.97 4.82 8.05
N MET A 36 -3.52 5.14 6.83
CA MET A 36 -3.63 6.49 6.28
C MET A 36 -5.09 6.93 6.13
N TYR A 37 -5.98 6.06 5.65
CA TYR A 37 -7.40 6.38 5.54
C TYR A 37 -8.05 6.57 6.92
N GLN A 38 -7.76 5.69 7.88
CA GLN A 38 -8.26 5.86 9.25
C GLN A 38 -7.78 7.20 9.84
N TRP A 39 -6.50 7.53 9.67
CA TRP A 39 -5.93 8.79 10.13
C TRP A 39 -6.61 10.00 9.51
N LEU A 40 -6.78 10.01 8.18
CA LEU A 40 -7.45 11.10 7.48
C LEU A 40 -8.88 11.31 7.98
N PHE A 41 -9.64 10.24 8.20
CA PHE A 41 -11.01 10.35 8.70
C PHE A 41 -11.03 10.84 10.16
N ARG A 42 -10.13 10.34 11.01
CA ARG A 42 -9.97 10.86 12.38
C ARG A 42 -9.59 12.34 12.39
N LYS A 43 -8.79 12.81 11.43
CA LYS A 43 -8.45 14.23 11.25
C LYS A 43 -9.59 15.10 10.73
N ASN A 44 -10.66 14.49 10.23
CA ASN A 44 -11.90 15.16 9.86
C ASN A 44 -13.00 14.95 10.92
N ASP A 45 -12.61 14.73 12.18
CA ASP A 45 -13.49 14.61 13.35
C ASP A 45 -14.51 13.45 13.31
N PHE A 46 -14.30 12.46 12.43
CA PHE A 46 -15.10 11.24 12.44
C PHE A 46 -14.67 10.31 13.58
N LYS A 47 -15.65 9.64 14.20
CA LYS A 47 -15.40 8.52 15.10
C LYS A 47 -15.11 7.28 14.24
N VAL A 48 -13.87 6.80 14.24
CA VAL A 48 -13.40 5.70 13.36
C VAL A 48 -12.98 4.51 14.20
N SER A 49 -13.42 3.31 13.82
CA SER A 49 -13.00 2.03 14.39
C SER A 49 -11.55 1.73 14.04
N ASP A 50 -10.78 1.22 15.01
CA ASP A 50 -9.41 0.73 14.75
C ASP A 50 -9.39 -0.47 13.80
N VAL A 51 -10.50 -1.22 13.75
CA VAL A 51 -10.67 -2.33 12.82
C VAL A 51 -11.23 -1.80 11.49
N GLY A 52 -10.41 -1.92 10.45
CA GLY A 52 -10.81 -1.79 9.05
C GLY A 52 -10.91 -3.16 8.38
N TYR A 53 -11.44 -3.19 7.16
CA TYR A 53 -11.67 -4.43 6.41
C TYR A 53 -11.10 -4.33 5.00
N PHE A 54 -10.44 -5.40 4.57
CA PHE A 54 -10.12 -5.60 3.16
C PHE A 54 -11.16 -6.53 2.57
N VAL A 55 -11.88 -6.06 1.55
CA VAL A 55 -12.75 -6.92 0.74
C VAL A 55 -11.94 -7.33 -0.48
N TYR A 56 -11.48 -8.58 -0.47
CA TYR A 56 -10.55 -9.09 -1.46
C TYR A 56 -11.26 -10.06 -2.41
N ALA A 57 -11.30 -9.70 -3.69
CA ALA A 57 -11.78 -10.57 -4.77
C ALA A 57 -10.56 -11.23 -5.45
N ASN A 58 -10.43 -12.56 -5.36
CA ASN A 58 -9.41 -13.30 -6.08
C ASN A 58 -10.03 -13.98 -7.30
N GLY A 59 -9.55 -13.63 -8.49
CA GLY A 59 -9.96 -14.27 -9.73
C GLY A 59 -9.48 -15.71 -9.77
N ASP A 60 -10.40 -16.61 -10.11
CA ASP A 60 -10.12 -18.02 -10.35
C ASP A 60 -9.54 -18.17 -11.77
N ALA A 61 -8.22 -18.38 -11.84
CA ALA A 61 -7.49 -18.58 -13.08
C ALA A 61 -7.47 -20.04 -13.55
N ASP A 62 -7.94 -20.97 -12.71
CA ASP A 62 -7.87 -22.43 -12.95
C ASP A 62 -9.15 -22.98 -13.62
N LYS A 63 -9.96 -22.10 -14.21
CA LYS A 63 -11.12 -22.53 -15.01
C LYS A 63 -10.69 -23.20 -16.30
N GLU A 64 -11.42 -24.25 -16.69
CA GLU A 64 -11.15 -25.02 -17.91
C GLU A 64 -11.15 -24.14 -19.19
N ALA A 65 -11.94 -23.06 -19.20
CA ALA A 65 -11.96 -22.06 -20.26
C ALA A 65 -12.36 -20.67 -19.71
N PHE A 66 -11.97 -19.61 -20.42
CA PHE A 66 -12.32 -18.22 -20.07
C PHE A 66 -13.80 -17.91 -20.31
N ASP A 67 -14.43 -18.51 -21.34
CA ASP A 67 -15.87 -18.38 -21.70
C ASP A 67 -16.48 -16.96 -21.62
N GLY A 68 -15.65 -15.90 -21.70
CA GLY A 68 -16.07 -14.52 -21.49
C GLY A 68 -16.53 -14.21 -20.06
N LYS A 69 -16.20 -15.03 -19.06
CA LYS A 69 -16.60 -14.92 -17.67
C LYS A 69 -15.38 -14.96 -16.75
N LEU A 70 -15.31 -14.01 -15.83
CA LEU A 70 -14.37 -14.06 -14.71
C LEU A 70 -15.12 -14.46 -13.44
N GLU A 71 -14.62 -15.47 -12.76
CA GLU A 71 -15.14 -15.93 -11.48
C GLU A 71 -14.21 -15.48 -10.36
N PHE A 72 -14.78 -15.08 -9.24
CA PHE A 72 -14.02 -14.53 -8.12
C PHE A 72 -14.45 -15.17 -6.80
N ASP A 73 -13.46 -15.51 -5.98
CA ASP A 73 -13.65 -15.81 -4.56
C ASP A 73 -13.49 -14.52 -3.76
N VAL A 74 -14.52 -14.16 -2.99
CA VAL A 74 -14.53 -12.94 -2.16
C VAL A 74 -14.28 -13.28 -0.70
N LYS A 75 -13.31 -12.61 -0.09
CA LYS A 75 -13.03 -12.69 1.35
C LYS A 75 -13.07 -11.32 2.00
N ILE A 76 -13.53 -11.29 3.25
CA ILE A 76 -13.47 -10.11 4.11
C ILE A 76 -12.41 -10.37 5.17
N ILE A 77 -11.35 -9.57 5.15
CA ILE A 77 -10.20 -9.75 6.04
C ILE A 77 -10.15 -8.56 7.01
N PRO A 78 -10.35 -8.78 8.32
CA PRO A 78 -10.23 -7.72 9.31
C PRO A 78 -8.77 -7.34 9.55
N TYR A 79 -8.52 -6.05 9.75
CA TYR A 79 -7.21 -5.53 10.13
C TYR A 79 -7.35 -4.45 11.19
N LYS A 80 -6.65 -4.62 12.32
CA LYS A 80 -6.54 -3.59 13.35
C LYS A 80 -5.38 -2.66 13.01
N GLY A 81 -5.69 -1.46 12.57
CA GLY A 81 -4.70 -0.45 12.18
C GLY A 81 -4.14 0.34 13.36
N ASP A 82 -2.92 0.86 13.17
CA ASP A 82 -2.28 1.83 14.06
C ASP A 82 -1.74 3.01 13.23
N ASP A 83 -2.33 4.20 13.40
CA ASP A 83 -1.94 5.41 12.68
C ASP A 83 -1.00 6.36 13.45
N ASN A 84 -0.53 5.96 14.63
CA ASN A 84 0.31 6.81 15.48
C ASN A 84 1.62 7.23 14.80
N TRP A 85 2.13 6.42 13.86
CA TRP A 85 3.35 6.70 13.13
C TRP A 85 3.21 7.80 12.05
N ILE A 86 1.98 8.05 11.57
CA ILE A 86 1.73 8.82 10.36
C ILE A 86 2.12 10.29 10.52
N GLN A 87 1.73 10.92 11.63
CA GLN A 87 2.05 12.33 11.86
C GLN A 87 3.56 12.57 11.94
N GLY A 88 4.30 11.63 12.54
CA GLY A 88 5.77 11.68 12.58
C GLY A 88 6.39 11.52 11.19
N ALA A 89 5.88 10.59 10.38
CA ALA A 89 6.34 10.38 9.02
C ALA A 89 6.08 11.60 8.12
N ILE A 90 4.88 12.19 8.16
CA ILE A 90 4.54 13.38 7.37
C ILE A 90 5.49 14.54 7.68
N LYS A 91 5.79 14.79 8.97
CA LYS A 91 6.75 15.83 9.37
C LYS A 91 8.13 15.58 8.77
N LYS A 92 8.64 14.33 8.83
CA LYS A 92 9.94 13.96 8.25
C LYS A 92 9.96 14.13 6.73
N ILE A 93 8.89 13.70 6.05
CA ILE A 93 8.74 13.86 4.59
C ILE A 93 8.76 15.33 4.21
N HIS A 94 7.98 16.17 4.90
CA HIS A 94 7.96 17.62 4.66
C HIS A 94 9.34 18.25 4.87
N SER A 95 10.02 17.94 5.99
CA SER A 95 11.37 18.45 6.23
C SER A 95 12.38 18.03 5.16
N CYS A 96 12.28 16.79 4.66
CA CYS A 96 13.12 16.30 3.57
C CYS A 96 12.84 17.05 2.26
N LEU A 97 11.56 17.22 1.89
CA LEU A 97 11.17 17.89 0.64
C LEU A 97 11.46 19.39 0.65
N ALA A 98 11.39 20.05 1.81
CA ALA A 98 11.70 21.47 1.96
C ALA A 98 13.20 21.76 2.08
N SER A 99 14.05 20.72 2.18
CA SER A 99 15.50 20.86 2.25
C SER A 99 16.06 21.34 0.91
N ALA A 100 17.04 22.25 0.96
CA ALA A 100 17.84 22.60 -0.23
C ALA A 100 18.84 21.49 -0.59
N GLU A 101 19.16 20.61 0.36
CA GLU A 101 20.07 19.49 0.17
C GLU A 101 19.30 18.22 -0.20
N LEU A 102 19.74 17.56 -1.27
CA LEU A 102 19.21 16.26 -1.66
C LEU A 102 19.63 15.17 -0.66
N PRO A 103 18.74 14.22 -0.34
CA PRO A 103 19.09 13.08 0.50
C PRO A 103 20.15 12.21 -0.18
N LYS A 104 21.03 11.63 0.63
CA LYS A 104 22.04 10.68 0.13
C LYS A 104 21.36 9.41 -0.40
N PRO A 105 21.88 8.81 -1.48
CA PRO A 105 21.39 7.53 -1.95
C PRO A 105 21.61 6.45 -0.88
N SER A 106 20.70 5.48 -0.82
CA SER A 106 20.86 4.29 0.01
C SER A 106 21.44 3.15 -0.82
N SER A 107 22.37 2.38 -0.24
CA SER A 107 22.92 1.16 -0.87
C SER A 107 21.90 0.04 -1.04
N GLU A 108 20.79 0.09 -0.30
CA GLU A 108 19.69 -0.87 -0.37
C GLU A 108 18.55 -0.38 -1.29
N CYS A 109 18.73 0.73 -1.99
CA CYS A 109 17.70 1.29 -2.86
C CYS A 109 18.01 1.01 -4.34
N ASP A 110 17.29 0.06 -4.94
CA ASP A 110 17.43 -0.30 -6.35
C ASP A 110 17.24 0.90 -7.29
N TYR A 111 16.35 1.83 -6.94
CA TYR A 111 16.16 3.06 -7.72
C TYR A 111 17.36 4.00 -7.67
N CYS A 112 18.05 4.08 -6.52
CA CYS A 112 19.30 4.84 -6.41
C CYS A 112 20.39 4.20 -7.27
N ALA A 113 20.53 2.87 -7.18
CA ALA A 113 21.50 2.12 -7.99
C ALA A 113 21.22 2.25 -9.49
N TYR A 114 19.96 2.12 -9.89
CA TYR A 114 19.52 2.31 -11.27
C TYR A 114 19.82 3.73 -11.78
N ARG A 115 19.49 4.77 -10.98
CA ARG A 115 19.74 6.16 -11.38
C ARG A 115 21.23 6.43 -11.58
N GLN A 116 22.07 5.88 -10.72
CA GLN A 116 23.52 5.98 -10.84
C GLN A 116 24.02 5.30 -12.12
N ALA A 117 23.61 4.06 -12.36
CA ALA A 117 23.99 3.30 -13.56
C ALA A 117 23.51 3.97 -14.86
N ALA A 118 22.32 4.58 -14.87
CA ALA A 118 21.80 5.31 -16.02
C ALA A 118 22.66 6.51 -16.39
N ILE A 119 23.08 7.30 -15.39
CA ILE A 119 23.98 8.45 -15.60
C ILE A 119 25.32 7.99 -16.18
N GLU A 120 25.90 6.91 -15.64
CA GLU A 120 27.17 6.34 -16.13
C GLU A 120 27.07 5.87 -17.59
N ALA A 121 25.95 5.26 -17.97
CA ALA A 121 25.70 4.82 -19.33
C ALA A 121 25.56 6.00 -20.31
N GLU A 122 24.82 7.05 -19.94
CA GLU A 122 24.64 8.26 -20.74
C GLU A 122 25.96 8.99 -21.00
N MET A 123 26.82 9.09 -19.96
CA MET A 123 28.14 9.70 -20.10
C MET A 123 29.04 8.90 -21.04
N ARG A 124 29.07 7.56 -20.92
CA ARG A 124 29.86 6.68 -21.80
C ARG A 124 29.41 6.71 -23.26
N SER A 125 28.13 6.98 -23.53
CA SER A 125 27.60 7.11 -24.90
C SER A 125 27.86 8.48 -25.54
N SER A 126 28.39 9.43 -24.78
CA SER A 126 28.73 10.78 -25.24
C SER A 126 30.21 10.95 -25.59
N ASP A 127 31.03 9.93 -25.33
CA ASP A 127 32.45 9.80 -25.72
C ASP A 127 32.62 8.91 -26.97
#